data_AF-A0A382FRI1-F1
#
_entry.id   AF-A0A382FRI1-F1
#
_cell.length_a   1.000
_cell.length_b   1.000
_cell.length_c   1.000
_cell.angle_alpha   90.00
_cell.angle_beta   90.00
_cell.angle_gamma   90.00
#
_symmetry.space_group_name_H-M   'P 1'
#
loop_
_entity.id
_entity.type
_entity.pdbx_description
1 polymer ?
#
loop_
_entity_poly.entity_id
_entity_poly.type
_entity_poly.pdbx_seq_one_letter_code
_entity_poly.pdbx_strand_id
1 'polypeptide(L)'
;NMMELVHGSKGRSGQQLDIWSSVFGPVGEDGYFKPLFDKRTGAMDPTVAQYWKENYDLRYYLEKNWAAVGPSLVGKLHVICGHMDNFYLNVGVYHMEAFLESTREPYYAGSITYGARGSHGYRPYNTEQLLRIMADHITKNAPPGADTGQWKY
;
A
#
# COMPACT_ATOMS: atom_id res chain seq x y z
N ASN A 1 -1.88 10.51 -18.95
CA ASN A 1 -2.74 9.30 -18.83
C ASN A 1 -3.90 9.42 -19.82
N MET A 2 -3.61 9.29 -21.12
CA MET A 2 -4.62 9.54 -22.17
C MET A 2 -5.61 8.38 -22.34
N MET A 3 -5.17 7.15 -22.07
CA MET A 3 -6.00 5.95 -22.16
C MET A 3 -7.27 6.09 -21.31
N GLU A 4 -7.11 6.40 -20.01
CA GLU A 4 -8.27 6.54 -19.14
C GLU A 4 -9.14 7.74 -19.51
N LEU A 5 -8.54 8.84 -19.95
CA LEU A 5 -9.30 10.01 -20.39
C LEU A 5 -10.25 9.69 -21.56
N VAL A 6 -9.85 8.80 -22.46
CA VAL A 6 -10.68 8.34 -23.58
C VAL A 6 -11.76 7.36 -23.14
N HIS A 7 -11.47 6.48 -22.18
CA HIS A 7 -12.44 5.51 -21.66
C HIS A 7 -13.54 6.16 -20.82
N GLY A 8 -13.28 7.28 -20.15
CA GLY A 8 -14.29 8.01 -19.40
C GLY A 8 -13.78 9.31 -18.82
N SER A 9 -14.55 10.38 -19.00
CA SER A 9 -14.26 11.66 -18.35
C SER A 9 -14.63 11.63 -16.88
N LYS A 10 -14.01 12.52 -16.09
CA LYS A 10 -14.33 12.72 -14.66
C LYS A 10 -14.27 11.44 -13.81
N GLY A 11 -13.26 10.59 -14.02
CA GLY A 11 -12.99 9.49 -13.07
C GLY A 11 -13.68 8.19 -13.42
N ARG A 12 -14.31 8.12 -14.59
CA ARG A 12 -15.23 7.04 -14.94
C ARG A 12 -14.66 6.05 -15.95
N SER A 13 -13.35 6.05 -16.15
CA SER A 13 -12.71 5.07 -17.05
C SER A 13 -12.80 3.63 -16.57
N GLY A 14 -13.11 3.39 -15.29
CA GLY A 14 -13.13 2.07 -14.66
C GLY A 14 -11.73 1.48 -14.43
N GLN A 15 -10.67 2.28 -14.62
CA GLN A 15 -9.28 1.87 -14.46
C GLN A 15 -8.70 2.37 -13.12
N GLN A 16 -7.49 1.90 -12.79
CA GLN A 16 -6.93 2.03 -11.43
C GLN A 16 -6.77 3.48 -10.96
N LEU A 17 -6.22 4.39 -11.79
CA LEU A 17 -5.96 5.76 -11.33
C LEU A 17 -7.27 6.52 -11.09
N ASP A 18 -8.25 6.33 -11.96
CA ASP A 18 -9.57 6.94 -11.83
C ASP A 18 -10.40 6.35 -10.69
N ILE A 19 -10.39 5.03 -10.51
CA ILE A 19 -11.19 4.41 -9.44
C ILE A 19 -10.61 4.74 -8.06
N TRP A 20 -9.29 4.72 -7.89
CA TRP A 20 -8.67 5.14 -6.63
C TRP A 20 -8.96 6.59 -6.33
N SER A 21 -8.88 7.46 -7.34
CA SER A 21 -9.19 8.88 -7.15
C SER A 21 -10.66 9.14 -6.88
N SER A 22 -11.56 8.34 -7.44
CA SER A 22 -13.00 8.45 -7.17
C SER A 22 -13.40 7.93 -5.79
N VAL A 23 -12.67 6.94 -5.26
CA VAL A 23 -12.98 6.34 -3.95
C VAL A 23 -12.30 7.08 -2.79
N PHE A 24 -11.05 7.48 -2.97
CA PHE A 24 -10.20 8.02 -1.89
C PHE A 24 -9.77 9.47 -2.13
N GLY A 25 -10.05 10.05 -3.30
CA GLY A 25 -9.72 11.43 -3.59
C GLY A 25 -10.69 12.42 -2.95
N PRO A 26 -10.30 13.69 -2.81
CA PRO A 26 -11.23 14.73 -2.39
C PRO A 26 -12.28 14.96 -3.48
N VAL A 27 -13.50 15.29 -3.07
CA VAL A 27 -14.60 15.63 -3.99
C VAL A 27 -14.45 17.08 -4.45
N GLY A 28 -14.52 17.29 -5.76
CA GLY A 28 -14.52 18.61 -6.40
C GLY A 28 -15.91 19.26 -6.38
N GLU A 29 -15.95 20.54 -6.75
CA GLU A 29 -17.18 21.35 -6.73
C GLU A 29 -18.29 20.81 -7.66
N ASP A 30 -17.93 20.06 -8.70
CA ASP A 30 -18.86 19.46 -9.64
C ASP A 30 -19.38 18.07 -9.20
N GLY A 31 -19.05 17.65 -7.98
CA GLY A 31 -19.47 16.39 -7.38
C GLY A 31 -18.65 15.17 -7.82
N TYR A 32 -17.68 15.33 -8.72
CA TYR A 32 -16.73 14.26 -9.07
C TYR A 32 -15.46 14.38 -8.24
N PHE A 33 -14.56 13.41 -8.33
CA PHE A 33 -13.26 13.56 -7.69
C PHE A 33 -12.49 14.76 -8.26
N LYS A 34 -11.75 15.44 -7.39
CA LYS A 34 -10.80 16.47 -7.79
C LYS A 34 -9.50 15.80 -8.24
N PRO A 35 -9.09 15.95 -9.51
CA PRO A 35 -7.94 15.22 -10.03
C PRO A 35 -6.61 15.71 -9.47
N LEU A 36 -5.73 14.77 -9.13
CA LEU A 36 -4.35 15.07 -8.70
C LEU A 36 -3.55 15.77 -9.79
N PHE A 37 -3.82 15.45 -11.06
CA PHE A 37 -3.17 16.09 -12.18
C PHE A 37 -4.09 16.13 -13.39
N ASP A 38 -3.89 17.14 -14.24
CA ASP A 38 -4.53 17.21 -15.54
C ASP A 38 -3.94 16.13 -16.47
N LYS A 39 -4.79 15.21 -16.93
CA LYS A 39 -4.34 14.05 -17.72
C LYS A 39 -3.74 14.40 -19.09
N ARG A 40 -4.01 15.60 -19.61
CA ARG A 40 -3.55 16.09 -20.93
C ARG A 40 -2.22 16.83 -20.83
N THR A 41 -2.10 17.73 -19.86
CA THR A 41 -0.96 18.63 -19.67
C THR A 41 0.06 18.11 -18.66
N GLY A 42 -0.35 17.22 -17.76
CA GLY A 42 0.46 16.75 -16.64
C GLY A 42 0.58 17.77 -15.49
N ALA A 43 -0.12 18.90 -15.54
CA ALA A 43 -0.11 19.87 -14.45
C ALA A 43 -0.67 19.25 -13.16
N MET A 44 0.10 19.31 -12.09
CA MET A 44 -0.25 18.73 -10.77
C MET A 44 -1.02 19.73 -9.92
N ASP A 45 -1.99 19.25 -9.15
CA ASP A 45 -2.61 19.99 -8.05
C ASP A 45 -1.99 19.53 -6.71
N PRO A 46 -1.12 20.35 -6.09
CA PRO A 46 -0.46 19.98 -4.84
C PRO A 46 -1.42 19.88 -3.66
N THR A 47 -2.60 20.52 -3.71
CA THR A 47 -3.60 20.43 -2.64
C THR A 47 -4.22 19.04 -2.58
N VAL A 48 -4.40 18.39 -3.73
CA VAL A 48 -4.86 17.00 -3.80
C VAL A 48 -3.75 16.08 -3.29
N ALA A 49 -2.49 16.27 -3.71
CA ALA A 49 -1.36 15.47 -3.19
C ALA A 49 -1.28 15.53 -1.66
N GLN A 50 -1.45 16.73 -1.09
CA GLN A 50 -1.46 16.93 0.36
C GLN A 50 -2.66 16.24 1.04
N TYR A 51 -3.85 16.28 0.42
CA TYR A 51 -5.01 15.53 0.92
C TYR A 51 -4.72 14.03 0.99
N TRP A 52 -4.17 13.44 -0.08
CA TRP A 52 -3.80 12.03 -0.09
C TRP A 52 -2.77 11.67 0.99
N LYS A 53 -1.75 12.53 1.16
CA LYS A 53 -0.74 12.34 2.20
C LYS A 53 -1.35 12.32 3.61
N GLU A 54 -2.24 13.25 3.93
CA GLU A 54 -2.83 13.34 5.27
C GLU A 54 -3.89 12.25 5.54
N ASN A 55 -4.49 11.64 4.52
CA ASN A 55 -5.61 10.70 4.70
C ASN A 55 -5.30 9.24 4.35
N TYR A 56 -4.40 8.98 3.40
CA TYR A 56 -4.21 7.64 2.80
C TYR A 56 -2.75 7.20 2.61
N ASP A 57 -1.76 8.02 2.97
CA ASP A 57 -0.35 7.60 2.98
C ASP A 57 -0.02 6.83 4.28
N LEU A 58 0.03 5.50 4.16
CA LEU A 58 0.36 4.61 5.27
C LEU A 58 1.76 4.87 5.86
N ARG A 59 2.77 5.16 5.03
CA ARG A 59 4.12 5.46 5.53
C ARG A 59 4.07 6.72 6.39
N TYR A 60 3.42 7.77 5.92
CA TYR A 60 3.30 9.02 6.66
C TYR A 60 2.54 8.85 7.98
N TYR A 61 1.46 8.05 7.98
CA TYR A 61 0.77 7.70 9.21
C TYR A 61 1.69 6.98 10.20
N LEU A 62 2.43 5.97 9.73
CA LEU A 62 3.36 5.22 10.58
C LEU A 62 4.47 6.12 11.12
N GLU A 63 5.08 6.97 10.28
CA GLU A 63 6.11 7.94 10.68
C GLU A 63 5.64 8.83 11.83
N LYS A 64 4.44 9.39 11.71
CA LYS A 64 3.86 10.28 12.73
C LYS A 64 3.49 9.56 14.03
N ASN A 65 3.06 8.30 13.93
CA ASN A 65 2.39 7.61 15.03
C ASN A 65 3.16 6.40 15.56
N TRP A 66 4.42 6.18 15.14
CA TRP A 66 5.16 4.96 15.43
C TRP A 66 5.28 4.68 16.93
N ALA A 67 5.49 5.70 17.75
CA ALA A 67 5.55 5.52 19.21
C ALA A 67 4.27 4.89 19.79
N ALA A 68 3.11 5.17 19.19
CA ALA A 68 1.82 4.64 19.64
C ALA A 68 1.49 3.28 19.00
N VAL A 69 1.72 3.13 17.69
CA VAL A 69 1.28 1.92 16.95
C VAL A 69 2.38 0.87 16.81
N GLY A 70 3.65 1.28 16.80
CA GLY A 70 4.83 0.44 16.61
C GLY A 70 4.87 -0.78 17.53
N PRO A 71 4.66 -0.64 18.86
CA PRO A 71 4.61 -1.78 19.78
C PRO A 71 3.62 -2.87 19.38
N SER A 72 2.49 -2.49 18.77
CA SER A 72 1.46 -3.43 18.31
C SER A 72 1.77 -4.05 16.94
N LEU A 73 2.73 -3.49 16.19
CA LEU A 73 3.06 -3.86 14.81
C LEU A 73 4.41 -4.59 14.68
N VAL A 74 5.19 -4.71 15.76
CA VAL A 74 6.45 -5.45 15.76
C VAL A 74 6.25 -6.85 15.19
N GLY A 75 7.00 -7.17 14.15
CA GLY A 75 6.98 -8.47 13.49
C GLY A 75 5.79 -8.72 12.57
N LYS A 76 4.89 -7.75 12.35
CA LYS A 76 3.62 -7.98 11.62
C LYS A 76 3.56 -7.35 10.23
N LEU A 77 4.46 -6.41 9.91
CA LEU A 77 4.47 -5.73 8.62
C LEU A 77 5.30 -6.50 7.60
N HIS A 78 4.63 -7.13 6.64
CA HIS A 78 5.26 -7.87 5.54
C HIS A 78 4.77 -7.34 4.19
N VAL A 79 5.66 -6.72 3.42
CA VAL A 79 5.33 -6.12 2.12
C VAL A 79 6.07 -6.83 1.01
N ILE A 80 5.36 -7.15 -0.08
CA ILE A 80 5.93 -7.79 -1.27
C ILE A 80 5.64 -6.88 -2.46
N CYS A 81 6.67 -6.55 -3.24
CA CYS A 81 6.54 -5.69 -4.41
C CYS A 81 7.45 -6.16 -5.56
N GLY A 82 7.18 -5.72 -6.79
CA GLY A 82 8.07 -5.94 -7.92
C GLY A 82 9.03 -4.76 -8.09
N HIS A 83 10.31 -5.00 -8.40
CA HIS A 83 11.22 -3.89 -8.74
C HIS A 83 10.84 -3.20 -10.06
N MET A 84 10.08 -3.88 -10.93
CA MET A 84 9.60 -3.39 -12.22
C MET A 84 8.08 -3.20 -12.21
N ASP A 85 7.50 -2.74 -11.10
CA ASP A 85 6.07 -2.43 -11.02
C ASP A 85 5.71 -1.35 -12.05
N ASN A 86 4.83 -1.70 -12.99
CA ASN A 86 4.46 -0.84 -14.13
C ASN A 86 3.42 0.24 -13.77
N PHE A 87 2.93 0.26 -12.52
CA PHE A 87 2.18 1.35 -11.92
C PHE A 87 3.05 2.23 -11.02
N TYR A 88 4.36 1.97 -10.93
CA TYR A 88 5.33 2.70 -10.12
C TYR A 88 5.02 2.69 -8.61
N LEU A 89 4.22 1.73 -8.13
CA LEU A 89 3.86 1.63 -6.71
C LEU A 89 5.05 1.27 -5.83
N ASN A 90 6.08 0.64 -6.42
CA ASN A 90 7.35 0.33 -5.77
C ASN A 90 8.05 1.58 -5.19
N VAL A 91 7.86 2.76 -5.79
CA VAL A 91 8.44 4.01 -5.27
C VAL A 91 7.93 4.32 -3.86
N GLY A 92 6.63 4.15 -3.62
CA GLY A 92 6.04 4.31 -2.29
C GLY A 92 6.55 3.26 -1.29
N VAL A 93 6.77 2.02 -1.76
CA VAL A 93 7.31 0.94 -0.92
C VAL A 93 8.76 1.22 -0.52
N TYR A 94 9.61 1.76 -1.40
CA TYR A 94 10.98 2.16 -1.04
C TYR A 94 11.00 3.22 0.07
N HIS A 95 10.09 4.20 0.02
CA HIS A 95 9.99 5.19 1.08
C HIS A 95 9.49 4.59 2.40
N MET A 96 8.54 3.65 2.32
CA MET A 96 8.07 2.90 3.50
C MET A 96 9.19 2.05 4.12
N GLU A 97 9.99 1.38 3.29
CA GLU A 97 11.14 0.60 3.71
C GLU A 97 12.18 1.44 4.42
N ALA A 98 12.59 2.56 3.81
CA ALA A 98 13.55 3.48 4.41
C ALA A 98 13.11 3.94 5.81
N PHE A 99 11.83 4.24 5.98
CA PHE A 99 11.28 4.57 7.30
C PHE A 99 11.31 3.36 8.24
N LEU A 100 10.76 2.21 7.86
CA LEU A 100 10.67 1.04 8.74
C LEU A 100 12.05 0.56 9.20
N GLU A 101 13.03 0.53 8.30
CA GLU A 101 14.43 0.21 8.61
C GLU A 101 15.10 1.24 9.54
N SER A 102 14.57 2.46 9.63
CA SER A 102 15.06 3.49 10.55
C SER A 102 14.50 3.38 11.98
N THR A 103 13.43 2.59 12.18
CA THR A 103 12.79 2.47 13.50
C THR A 103 13.73 1.83 14.52
N ARG A 104 13.70 2.28 15.78
CA ARG A 104 14.55 1.72 16.86
C ARG A 104 13.78 1.41 18.13
N GLU A 105 12.72 2.17 18.40
CA GLU A 105 11.94 2.08 19.63
C GLU A 105 10.43 2.00 19.31
N PRO A 106 9.91 0.80 18.99
CA PRO A 106 10.63 -0.44 18.69
C PRO A 106 11.12 -0.51 17.23
N TYR A 107 12.06 -1.41 16.94
CA TYR A 107 12.34 -1.82 15.56
C TYR A 107 11.14 -2.61 15.00
N TYR A 108 10.73 -2.32 13.76
CA TYR A 108 9.52 -2.90 13.17
C TYR A 108 9.56 -4.44 13.00
N ALA A 109 10.77 -5.02 12.87
CA ALA A 109 11.02 -6.47 12.82
C ALA A 109 10.21 -7.27 11.78
N GLY A 110 9.75 -6.63 10.71
CA GLY A 110 9.01 -7.25 9.61
C GLY A 110 9.88 -7.59 8.40
N SER A 111 9.31 -7.58 7.20
CA SER A 111 10.05 -7.82 5.96
C SER A 111 9.52 -7.02 4.77
N ILE A 112 10.42 -6.59 3.89
CA ILE A 112 10.05 -6.06 2.57
C ILE A 112 10.82 -6.85 1.52
N THR A 113 10.08 -7.42 0.57
CA THR A 113 10.64 -8.34 -0.43
C THR A 113 10.35 -7.85 -1.82
N TYR A 114 11.39 -7.75 -2.65
CA TYR A 114 11.27 -7.34 -4.04
C TYR A 114 11.61 -8.46 -5.02
N GLY A 115 10.82 -8.58 -6.09
CA GLY A 115 11.16 -9.39 -7.25
C GLY A 115 12.07 -8.63 -8.21
N ALA A 116 13.31 -9.11 -8.45
CA ALA A 116 14.29 -8.48 -9.35
C ALA A 116 13.75 -8.14 -10.76
N ARG A 117 12.85 -8.98 -11.29
CA ARG A 117 12.13 -8.76 -12.56
C ARG A 117 10.61 -8.80 -12.36
N GLY A 118 10.15 -8.57 -11.13
CA GLY A 118 8.74 -8.62 -10.78
C GLY A 118 8.01 -7.38 -11.26
N SER A 119 6.90 -7.56 -11.97
CA SER A 119 5.97 -6.49 -12.33
C SER A 119 4.93 -6.24 -11.24
N HIS A 120 3.91 -5.44 -11.54
CA HIS A 120 2.73 -5.34 -10.71
C HIS A 120 2.10 -6.71 -10.45
N GLY A 121 1.71 -6.96 -9.20
CA GLY A 121 1.20 -8.26 -8.74
C GLY A 121 2.27 -9.33 -8.51
N TYR A 122 3.56 -8.98 -8.53
CA TYR A 122 4.63 -9.92 -8.20
C TYR A 122 4.40 -10.56 -6.82
N ARG A 123 4.52 -11.89 -6.77
CA ARG A 123 4.58 -12.65 -5.54
C ARG A 123 5.61 -13.78 -5.68
N PRO A 124 6.49 -14.00 -4.69
CA PRO A 124 7.48 -15.09 -4.70
C PRO A 124 6.87 -16.44 -4.34
N TYR A 125 5.62 -16.46 -3.88
CA TYR A 125 4.93 -17.65 -3.38
C TYR A 125 3.69 -17.95 -4.20
N ASN A 126 3.40 -19.24 -4.39
CA ASN A 126 2.07 -19.66 -4.78
C ASN A 126 1.09 -19.52 -3.60
N THR A 127 -0.21 -19.72 -3.85
CA THR A 127 -1.25 -19.55 -2.82
C THR A 127 -1.05 -20.47 -1.62
N GLU A 128 -0.72 -21.74 -1.82
CA GLU A 128 -0.52 -22.70 -0.74
C GLU A 128 0.67 -22.30 0.15
N GLN A 129 1.80 -21.95 -0.45
CA GLN A 129 2.99 -21.48 0.26
C GLN A 129 2.70 -20.24 1.10
N LEU A 130 1.97 -19.27 0.53
CA LEU A 130 1.59 -18.07 1.25
C LEU A 130 0.65 -18.39 2.43
N LEU A 131 -0.31 -19.30 2.25
CA LEU A 131 -1.19 -19.76 3.31
C LEU A 131 -0.41 -20.42 4.45
N ARG A 132 0.59 -21.26 4.13
CA ARG A 132 1.47 -21.89 5.13
C ARG A 132 2.29 -20.84 5.90
N ILE A 133 2.87 -19.85 5.22
CA ILE A 133 3.61 -18.74 5.87
C ILE A 133 2.69 -17.96 6.83
N MET A 134 1.47 -17.64 6.40
CA MET A 134 0.50 -16.93 7.24
C MET A 134 0.05 -17.79 8.42
N ALA A 135 -0.20 -19.08 8.21
CA ALA A 135 -0.56 -20.03 9.25
C ALA A 135 0.54 -20.19 10.31
N ASP A 136 1.80 -20.30 9.90
CA ASP A 136 2.96 -20.37 10.79
C ASP A 136 3.08 -19.07 11.61
N HIS A 137 2.92 -17.91 10.96
CA HIS A 137 2.93 -16.61 11.65
C HIS A 137 1.81 -16.52 12.69
N ILE A 138 0.58 -16.90 12.33
CA ILE A 138 -0.57 -16.87 13.24
C ILE A 138 -0.35 -17.83 14.40
N THR A 139 0.06 -19.07 14.12
CA THR A 139 0.26 -20.09 15.16
C THR A 139 1.34 -19.69 16.15
N LYS A 140 2.44 -19.09 15.67
CA LYS A 140 3.54 -18.61 16.50
C LYS A 140 3.17 -17.43 17.40
N ASN A 141 2.27 -16.54 16.92
CA ASN A 141 1.95 -15.28 17.59
C ASN A 141 0.54 -15.26 18.21
N ALA A 142 -0.17 -16.39 18.22
CA ALA A 142 -1.50 -16.49 18.79
C ALA A 142 -1.49 -16.19 20.30
N PRO A 143 -2.51 -15.51 20.83
CA PRO A 143 -2.58 -15.24 22.25
C PRO A 143 -2.75 -16.54 23.05
N PRO A 144 -2.35 -16.56 24.34
CA PRO A 144 -2.54 -17.72 25.19
C PRO A 144 -4.00 -18.21 25.19
N GLY A 145 -4.19 -19.50 24.95
CA GLY A 145 -5.52 -20.13 24.92
C GLY A 145 -6.28 -20.04 23.59
N ALA A 146 -5.73 -19.40 22.55
CA ALA A 146 -6.32 -19.43 21.23
C ALA A 146 -6.18 -20.82 20.57
N ASP A 147 -7.25 -21.31 19.95
CA ASP A 147 -7.22 -22.53 19.14
C ASP A 147 -6.61 -22.25 17.76
N THR A 148 -5.41 -22.76 17.53
CA THR A 148 -4.71 -22.66 16.24
C THR A 148 -4.87 -23.91 15.37
N GLY A 149 -5.69 -24.88 15.78
CA GLY A 149 -5.92 -26.12 15.05
C GLY A 149 -6.41 -25.93 13.62
N GLN A 150 -7.18 -24.86 13.38
CA GLN A 150 -7.68 -24.49 12.04
C GLN A 150 -6.58 -24.00 11.08
N TRP A 151 -5.40 -23.64 11.60
CA TRP A 151 -4.26 -23.15 10.81
C TRP A 151 -3.24 -24.25 10.50
N LYS A 152 -3.50 -25.50 10.88
CA LYS A 152 -2.62 -26.64 10.58
C LYS A 152 -2.94 -27.20 9.19
N TYR A 153 -2.22 -26.71 8.17
CA TYR A 153 -2.30 -27.17 6.78
C TYR A 153 -1.11 -28.02 6.37
#